data_AF-A0A1Z3NAE9-F1
#
_entry.id   AF-A0A1Z3NAE9-F1
#
_cell.length_a   1.000
_cell.length_b   1.000
_cell.length_c   1.000
_cell.angle_alpha   90.00
_cell.angle_beta   90.00
_cell.angle_gamma   90.00
#
_symmetry.space_group_name_H-M   'P 1'
#
loop_
_entity.id
_entity.type
_entity.pdbx_description
1 polymer ?
#
loop_
_entity_poly.entity_id
_entity_poly.type
_entity_poly.pdbx_seq_one_letter_code
_entity_poly.pdbx_strand_id
1 'polypeptide(L)'
;MIFRLALSALLLGCLSLGSATAWALDFDKDAGMSREVLVESLKKNTRLNQEQIDQLVVTLQNQFNVQPGDKIPIKGYLYAHGMNVGLFVDHDVWAFDAAFLVPGTDEVVRVPGLYLCDFKNGGLKFEVAYKWMFSFIPSGVSLSELNGAVYGRGVGVVAEAFLGLEGSWLPAQNRVNDLFHVAVKLGFGGGIVFPKMEFKLRNIQ
;
A
#
# COMPACT_ATOMS: atom_id res chain seq x y z
N MET A 1 39.69 -5.60 -7.79
CA MET A 1 39.47 -4.59 -6.71
C MET A 1 38.30 -3.65 -7.01
N ILE A 2 38.17 -3.15 -8.25
CA ILE A 2 37.08 -2.25 -8.69
C ILE A 2 35.67 -2.84 -8.50
N PHE A 3 35.48 -4.14 -8.76
CA PHE A 3 34.20 -4.83 -8.56
C PHE A 3 33.69 -4.87 -7.10
N ARG A 4 34.58 -4.89 -6.11
CA ARG A 4 34.18 -4.89 -4.69
C ARG A 4 33.69 -3.52 -4.23
N LEU A 5 34.31 -2.45 -4.73
CA LEU A 5 33.92 -1.07 -4.41
C LEU A 5 32.56 -0.70 -5.01
N ALA A 6 32.26 -1.15 -6.23
CA ALA A 6 30.95 -0.95 -6.86
C ALA A 6 29.84 -1.69 -6.10
N LEU A 7 30.09 -2.92 -5.65
CA LEU A 7 29.12 -3.71 -4.88
C LEU A 7 28.87 -3.12 -3.50
N SER A 8 29.91 -2.64 -2.82
CA SER A 8 29.78 -1.95 -1.53
C SER A 8 29.07 -0.59 -1.66
N ALA A 9 29.29 0.16 -2.74
CA ALA A 9 28.60 1.42 -3.00
C ALA A 9 27.11 1.20 -3.34
N LEU A 10 26.78 0.12 -4.07
CA LEU A 10 25.39 -0.27 -4.34
C LEU A 10 24.68 -0.66 -3.03
N LEU A 11 25.33 -1.47 -2.19
CA LEU A 11 24.81 -1.90 -0.88
C LEU A 11 24.63 -0.73 0.11
N LEU A 12 25.55 0.25 0.11
CA LEU A 12 25.43 1.47 0.93
C LEU A 12 24.39 2.45 0.40
N GLY A 13 24.19 2.53 -0.93
CA GLY A 13 23.15 3.34 -1.55
C GLY A 13 21.74 2.81 -1.32
N CYS A 14 21.57 1.48 -1.18
CA CYS A 14 20.29 0.87 -0.81
C CYS A 14 19.83 1.23 0.62
N LEU A 15 20.76 1.55 1.52
CA LEU A 15 20.46 1.85 2.93
C LEU A 15 19.98 3.29 3.17
N SER A 16 20.08 4.20 2.18
CA SER A 16 19.95 5.65 2.43
C SER A 16 18.86 6.39 1.65
N LEU A 17 17.91 5.71 0.99
CA LEU A 17 16.91 6.39 0.13
C LEU A 17 15.45 6.00 0.38
N GLY A 18 15.12 5.62 1.62
CA GLY A 18 13.73 5.43 2.06
C GLY A 18 13.10 6.72 2.56
N SER A 19 12.87 7.73 1.71
CA SER A 19 11.93 8.82 2.07
C SER A 19 10.50 8.32 1.83
N ALA A 20 10.05 7.43 2.70
CA ALA A 20 8.71 6.89 2.69
C ALA A 20 7.73 7.96 3.18
N THR A 21 6.88 8.46 2.28
CA THR A 21 5.70 9.24 2.68
C THR A 21 4.47 8.39 2.43
N ALA A 22 3.60 8.32 3.42
CA ALA A 22 2.48 7.40 3.41
C ALA A 22 1.27 8.05 4.07
N TRP A 23 0.08 7.72 3.62
CA TRP A 23 -1.17 8.37 3.96
C TRP A 23 -2.24 7.33 4.20
N ALA A 24 -3.29 7.66 4.93
CA ALA A 24 -4.47 6.83 5.00
C ALA A 24 -5.67 7.73 4.98
N LEU A 25 -6.71 7.31 4.29
CA LEU A 25 -7.97 8.02 4.23
C LEU A 25 -9.08 7.04 4.52
N ASP A 26 -9.90 7.37 5.53
CA ASP A 26 -11.15 6.69 5.85
C ASP A 26 -12.30 7.58 5.36
N PHE A 27 -13.10 7.06 4.45
CA PHE A 27 -14.29 7.71 3.95
C PHE A 27 -15.47 7.01 4.62
N ASP A 28 -16.00 7.69 5.62
CA ASP A 28 -16.95 7.23 6.63
C ASP A 28 -18.34 6.84 6.08
N LYS A 29 -18.40 5.81 5.22
CA LYS A 29 -19.65 5.18 4.75
C LYS A 29 -19.44 3.69 4.51
N ASP A 30 -20.06 2.84 5.34
CA ASP A 30 -20.08 1.37 5.18
C ASP A 30 -20.63 0.88 3.84
N ALA A 31 -21.26 1.77 3.05
CA ALA A 31 -21.81 1.48 1.73
C ALA A 31 -20.75 1.37 0.61
N GLY A 32 -19.45 1.49 0.93
CA GLY A 32 -18.37 1.51 -0.07
C GLY A 32 -18.17 2.88 -0.73
N MET A 33 -17.16 2.98 -1.58
CA MET A 33 -16.69 4.20 -2.21
C MET A 33 -17.04 4.23 -3.70
N SER A 34 -17.58 5.36 -4.19
CA SER A 34 -17.78 5.53 -5.64
C SER A 34 -16.44 5.76 -6.35
N ARG A 35 -16.40 5.43 -7.64
CA ARG A 35 -15.21 5.66 -8.48
C ARG A 35 -14.77 7.12 -8.45
N GLU A 36 -15.71 8.06 -8.54
CA GLU A 36 -15.44 9.49 -8.62
C GLU A 36 -14.78 9.97 -7.32
N VAL A 37 -15.32 9.55 -6.16
CA VAL A 37 -14.77 9.89 -4.85
C VAL A 37 -13.36 9.30 -4.70
N LEU A 38 -13.15 8.05 -5.11
CA LEU A 38 -11.84 7.39 -5.04
C LEU A 38 -10.82 8.09 -5.95
N VAL A 39 -11.18 8.41 -7.20
CA VAL A 39 -10.31 9.09 -8.16
C VAL A 39 -9.92 10.48 -7.66
N GLU A 40 -10.89 11.29 -7.20
CA GLU A 40 -10.60 12.62 -6.66
C GLU A 40 -9.74 12.55 -5.39
N SER A 41 -9.98 11.56 -4.54
CA SER A 41 -9.13 11.28 -3.38
C SER A 41 -7.69 10.95 -3.79
N LEU A 42 -7.49 10.04 -4.75
CA LEU A 42 -6.17 9.64 -5.21
C LEU A 42 -5.42 10.80 -5.87
N LYS A 43 -6.09 11.61 -6.71
CA LYS A 43 -5.50 12.82 -7.31
C LYS A 43 -5.04 13.83 -6.25
N LYS A 44 -5.84 14.02 -5.20
CA LYS A 44 -5.56 15.01 -4.15
C LYS A 44 -4.42 14.57 -3.22
N ASN A 45 -4.31 13.27 -2.94
CA ASN A 45 -3.48 12.77 -1.83
C ASN A 45 -2.29 11.91 -2.29
N THR A 46 -2.14 11.66 -3.60
CA THR A 46 -1.04 10.86 -4.14
C THR A 46 -0.29 11.62 -5.23
N ARG A 47 0.87 11.09 -5.64
CA ARG A 47 1.65 11.60 -6.78
C ARG A 47 1.37 10.84 -8.08
N LEU A 48 0.29 10.07 -8.14
CA LEU A 48 -0.06 9.30 -9.32
C LEU A 48 -0.60 10.21 -10.44
N ASN A 49 -0.27 9.89 -11.68
CA ASN A 49 -0.91 10.50 -12.85
C ASN A 49 -2.28 9.83 -13.13
N GLN A 50 -3.06 10.40 -14.05
CA GLN A 50 -4.41 9.90 -14.35
C GLN A 50 -4.42 8.46 -14.84
N GLU A 51 -3.47 8.07 -15.69
CA GLU A 51 -3.37 6.71 -16.23
C GLU A 51 -3.15 5.68 -15.11
N GLN A 52 -2.24 5.98 -14.18
CA GLN A 52 -1.96 5.12 -13.02
C GLN A 52 -3.16 5.01 -12.08
N ILE A 53 -3.89 6.11 -11.87
CA ILE A 53 -5.12 6.13 -11.07
C ILE A 53 -6.18 5.25 -11.72
N ASP A 54 -6.40 5.40 -13.03
CA ASP A 54 -7.39 4.60 -13.75
C ASP A 54 -7.06 3.11 -13.73
N GLN A 55 -5.79 2.74 -13.93
CA GLN A 55 -5.35 1.35 -13.81
C GLN A 55 -5.61 0.79 -12.41
N LEU A 56 -5.24 1.54 -11.36
CA LEU A 56 -5.48 1.13 -9.96
C LEU A 56 -6.97 0.91 -9.68
N VAL A 57 -7.82 1.83 -10.13
CA VAL A 57 -9.28 1.73 -9.94
C VAL A 57 -9.86 0.53 -10.69
N VAL A 58 -9.46 0.31 -11.95
CA VAL A 58 -9.91 -0.85 -12.73
C VAL A 58 -9.47 -2.15 -12.06
N THR A 59 -8.23 -2.22 -11.55
CA THR A 59 -7.76 -3.37 -10.78
C THR A 59 -8.62 -3.62 -9.55
N LEU A 60 -8.95 -2.58 -8.78
CA LEU A 60 -9.83 -2.73 -7.61
C LEU A 60 -11.22 -3.24 -8.01
N GLN A 61 -11.84 -2.65 -9.03
CA GLN A 61 -13.15 -3.10 -9.51
C GLN A 61 -13.11 -4.57 -9.92
N ASN A 62 -12.07 -5.00 -10.62
CA ASN A 62 -11.89 -6.40 -11.00
C ASN A 62 -11.69 -7.32 -9.79
N GLN A 63 -10.87 -6.91 -8.80
CA GLN A 63 -10.57 -7.71 -7.62
C GLN A 63 -11.77 -7.88 -6.69
N PHE A 64 -12.64 -6.88 -6.62
CA PHE A 64 -13.89 -6.94 -5.88
C PHE A 64 -15.08 -7.42 -6.73
N ASN A 65 -14.88 -7.74 -8.00
CA ASN A 65 -15.91 -8.14 -8.96
C ASN A 65 -17.10 -7.15 -9.03
N VAL A 66 -16.78 -5.85 -9.12
CA VAL A 66 -17.71 -4.72 -9.12
C VAL A 66 -17.85 -4.15 -10.53
N GLN A 67 -19.08 -3.87 -10.96
CA GLN A 67 -19.33 -3.28 -12.28
C GLN A 67 -18.98 -1.78 -12.33
N PRO A 68 -18.66 -1.22 -13.51
CA PRO A 68 -18.52 0.23 -13.68
C PRO A 68 -19.83 0.95 -13.30
N GLY A 69 -19.78 1.78 -12.26
CA GLY A 69 -20.93 2.54 -11.73
C GLY A 69 -21.38 2.10 -10.34
N ASP A 70 -21.05 0.87 -9.94
CA ASP A 70 -21.27 0.39 -8.58
C ASP A 70 -20.18 0.92 -7.63
N LYS A 71 -20.51 0.97 -6.33
CA LYS A 71 -19.55 1.34 -5.29
C LYS A 71 -18.58 0.19 -5.04
N ILE A 72 -17.30 0.52 -4.95
CA ILE A 72 -16.25 -0.43 -4.55
C ILE A 72 -16.38 -0.63 -3.03
N PRO A 73 -16.43 -1.87 -2.51
CA PRO A 73 -16.70 -2.17 -1.09
C PRO A 73 -15.46 -1.94 -0.20
N ILE A 74 -14.87 -0.75 -0.33
CA ILE A 74 -13.80 -0.22 0.49
C ILE A 74 -14.34 1.01 1.22
N LYS A 75 -13.89 1.18 2.46
CA LYS A 75 -14.10 2.44 3.19
C LYS A 75 -12.96 3.41 3.00
N GLY A 76 -11.78 2.91 2.61
CA GLY A 76 -10.57 3.70 2.65
C GLY A 76 -9.36 2.96 2.16
N TYR A 77 -8.21 3.62 2.23
CA TYR A 77 -6.93 3.02 1.88
C TYR A 77 -5.82 3.60 2.73
N LEU A 78 -4.82 2.76 3.00
CA LEU A 78 -3.47 3.19 3.34
C LEU A 78 -2.69 3.34 2.01
N TYR A 79 -1.79 4.29 1.93
CA TYR A 79 -0.97 4.66 0.78
C TYR A 79 0.45 4.85 1.27
N ALA A 80 1.47 4.36 0.59
CA ALA A 80 2.87 4.65 0.87
C ALA A 80 3.62 4.73 -0.43
N HIS A 81 4.71 5.48 -0.49
CA HIS A 81 5.55 5.47 -1.68
C HIS A 81 7.02 5.70 -1.38
N GLY A 82 7.87 5.17 -2.23
CA GLY A 82 9.32 5.25 -2.06
C GLY A 82 10.07 4.43 -3.10
N MET A 83 11.39 4.57 -3.09
CA MET A 83 12.27 3.70 -3.86
C MET A 83 12.39 2.35 -3.13
N ASN A 84 12.10 1.24 -3.81
CA ASN A 84 12.43 -0.09 -3.32
C ASN A 84 13.57 -0.64 -4.18
N VAL A 85 14.66 -1.02 -3.50
CA VAL A 85 15.82 -1.69 -4.11
C VAL A 85 16.04 -2.97 -3.34
N GLY A 86 15.53 -4.08 -3.87
CA GLY A 86 15.47 -5.36 -3.16
C GLY A 86 16.14 -6.48 -3.93
N LEU A 87 17.05 -7.19 -3.26
CA LEU A 87 17.64 -8.45 -3.73
C LEU A 87 17.37 -9.48 -2.61
N PHE A 88 16.34 -10.32 -2.78
CA PHE A 88 15.82 -11.30 -1.79
C PHE A 88 15.14 -10.71 -0.54
N VAL A 89 14.47 -11.59 0.23
CA VAL A 89 13.63 -11.37 1.43
C VAL A 89 13.83 -9.99 2.05
N ASP A 90 12.80 -9.15 1.92
CA ASP A 90 12.86 -7.75 2.34
C ASP A 90 12.04 -7.55 3.62
N HIS A 91 12.53 -6.71 4.51
CA HIS A 91 11.85 -6.32 5.75
C HIS A 91 11.89 -4.81 5.85
N ASP A 92 10.76 -4.19 5.56
CA ASP A 92 10.60 -2.75 5.62
C ASP A 92 9.56 -2.38 6.66
N VAL A 93 9.82 -1.32 7.41
CA VAL A 93 8.82 -0.69 8.28
C VAL A 93 8.38 0.62 7.63
N TRP A 94 7.09 0.73 7.36
CA TRP A 94 6.48 1.89 6.71
C TRP A 94 5.56 2.61 7.69
N ALA A 95 5.64 3.94 7.74
CA ALA A 95 4.79 4.76 8.62
C ALA A 95 3.72 5.49 7.80
N PHE A 96 2.46 5.06 7.88
CA PHE A 96 1.29 5.59 7.18
C PHE A 96 0.64 6.72 7.99
N ASP A 97 0.46 7.90 7.38
CA ASP A 97 -0.45 8.93 7.90
C ASP A 97 -1.88 8.35 7.95
N ALA A 98 -2.78 9.00 8.67
CA ALA A 98 -4.20 8.65 8.63
C ALA A 98 -5.08 9.88 8.68
N ALA A 99 -6.20 9.83 7.99
CA ALA A 99 -7.19 10.89 7.91
C ALA A 99 -8.51 10.37 8.45
N PHE A 100 -9.09 11.12 9.38
CA PHE A 100 -10.29 10.79 10.14
C PHE A 100 -11.36 11.82 9.87
N LEU A 101 -12.59 11.38 9.62
CA LEU A 101 -13.73 12.28 9.78
C LEU A 101 -14.00 12.45 11.28
N VAL A 102 -14.07 13.68 11.77
CA VAL A 102 -14.41 13.96 13.17
C VAL A 102 -15.90 13.66 13.34
N PRO A 103 -16.28 12.77 14.29
CA PRO A 103 -17.68 12.36 14.46
C PRO A 103 -18.62 13.55 14.64
N GLY A 104 -19.71 13.57 13.86
CA GLY A 104 -20.69 14.65 13.89
C GLY A 104 -20.29 15.92 13.15
N THR A 105 -19.22 15.89 12.36
CA THR A 105 -18.77 17.02 11.53
C THR A 105 -18.35 16.56 10.13
N ASP A 106 -18.18 17.52 9.22
CA ASP A 106 -17.52 17.30 7.91
C ASP A 106 -16.00 17.51 7.98
N GLU A 107 -15.42 17.68 9.17
CA GLU A 107 -14.01 17.98 9.36
C GLU A 107 -13.15 16.71 9.23
N VAL A 108 -12.09 16.79 8.44
CA VAL A 108 -11.13 15.70 8.26
C VAL A 108 -9.81 16.03 8.97
N VAL A 109 -9.51 15.31 10.05
CA VAL A 109 -8.25 15.41 10.79
C VAL A 109 -7.22 14.49 10.18
N ARG A 110 -6.06 15.04 9.80
CA ARG A 110 -4.92 14.27 9.26
C ARG A 110 -3.84 14.12 10.32
N VAL A 111 -3.42 12.90 10.58
CA VAL A 111 -2.39 12.54 11.57
C VAL A 111 -1.24 11.84 10.86
N PRO A 112 -0.11 12.55 10.64
CA PRO A 112 1.04 11.96 9.98
C PRO A 112 1.68 10.79 10.73
N GLY A 113 2.06 9.74 10.01
CA GLY A 113 2.75 8.55 10.49
C GLY A 113 2.03 7.79 11.61
N LEU A 114 0.70 7.85 11.67
CA LEU A 114 -0.08 7.25 12.76
C LEU A 114 0.03 5.73 12.80
N TYR A 115 0.06 5.03 11.67
CA TYR A 115 0.20 3.57 11.64
C TYR A 115 1.59 3.18 11.17
N LEU A 116 2.31 2.40 11.96
CA LEU A 116 3.47 1.65 11.50
C LEU A 116 2.97 0.32 10.93
N CYS A 117 3.27 0.04 9.67
CA CYS A 117 3.18 -1.31 9.12
C CYS A 117 4.57 -1.92 9.07
N ASP A 118 4.74 -3.01 9.80
CA ASP A 118 5.86 -3.92 9.63
C ASP A 118 5.55 -4.83 8.42
N PHE A 119 6.22 -4.55 7.29
CA PHE A 119 6.04 -5.25 6.03
C PHE A 119 7.17 -6.25 5.81
N LYS A 120 6.83 -7.53 5.87
CA LYS A 120 7.76 -8.64 5.66
C LYS A 120 7.44 -9.29 4.33
N ASN A 121 8.38 -9.19 3.40
CA ASN A 121 8.29 -9.88 2.11
C ASN A 121 9.12 -11.15 2.16
N GLY A 122 8.46 -12.30 2.35
CA GLY A 122 9.08 -13.57 2.03
C GLY A 122 9.22 -13.75 0.52
N GLY A 123 10.11 -14.64 0.07
CA GLY A 123 10.19 -15.06 -1.34
C GLY A 123 11.45 -14.61 -2.09
N LEU A 124 11.33 -14.57 -3.41
CA LEU A 124 12.40 -14.36 -4.38
C LEU A 124 12.03 -13.18 -5.28
N LYS A 125 12.66 -12.03 -5.05
CA LYS A 125 12.46 -10.81 -5.84
C LYS A 125 13.79 -10.16 -6.15
N PHE A 126 13.92 -9.70 -7.38
CA PHE A 126 14.91 -8.73 -7.79
C PHE A 126 14.19 -7.51 -8.35
N GLU A 127 14.42 -6.34 -7.77
CA GLU A 127 13.73 -5.13 -8.21
C GLU A 127 14.48 -3.85 -7.86
N VAL A 128 14.44 -2.92 -8.82
CA VAL A 128 14.80 -1.52 -8.65
C VAL A 128 13.64 -0.70 -9.22
N ALA A 129 12.73 -0.27 -8.35
CA ALA A 129 11.53 0.44 -8.77
C ALA A 129 11.09 1.46 -7.74
N TYR A 130 10.56 2.58 -8.25
CA TYR A 130 9.77 3.48 -7.44
C TYR A 130 8.37 2.90 -7.29
N LYS A 131 7.88 2.79 -6.05
CA LYS A 131 6.57 2.19 -5.78
C LYS A 131 5.61 3.16 -5.13
N TRP A 132 4.34 3.01 -5.48
CA TRP A 132 3.17 3.56 -4.83
C TRP A 132 2.32 2.39 -4.35
N MET A 133 2.40 2.10 -3.07
CA MET A 133 1.75 1.00 -2.39
C MET A 133 0.42 1.46 -1.79
N PHE A 134 -0.59 0.62 -1.87
CA PHE A 134 -1.90 0.85 -1.32
C PHE A 134 -2.37 -0.39 -0.56
N SER A 135 -2.97 -0.21 0.60
CA SER A 135 -3.68 -1.26 1.32
C SER A 135 -5.12 -0.81 1.55
N PHE A 136 -6.04 -1.38 0.79
CA PHE A 136 -7.44 -0.98 0.79
C PHE A 136 -8.18 -1.63 1.94
N ILE A 137 -8.80 -0.79 2.77
CA ILE A 137 -9.52 -1.23 3.94
C ILE A 137 -10.95 -1.59 3.50
N PRO A 138 -11.40 -2.84 3.69
CA PRO A 138 -12.76 -3.24 3.34
C PRO A 138 -13.81 -2.45 4.12
N SER A 139 -14.99 -2.27 3.52
CA SER A 139 -16.16 -1.76 4.25
C SER A 139 -16.47 -2.64 5.46
N GLY A 140 -16.94 -2.04 6.56
CA GLY A 140 -17.24 -2.77 7.80
C GLY A 140 -16.03 -3.11 8.68
N VAL A 141 -14.82 -2.73 8.28
CA VAL A 141 -13.64 -2.70 9.18
C VAL A 141 -13.51 -1.30 9.75
N SER A 142 -13.24 -1.10 11.02
CA SER A 142 -12.91 0.21 11.60
C SER A 142 -11.41 0.47 11.51
N LEU A 143 -10.97 1.74 11.44
CA LEU A 143 -9.53 2.04 11.43
C LEU A 143 -8.85 1.57 12.71
N SER A 144 -9.55 1.68 13.86
CA SER A 144 -9.07 1.18 15.16
C SER A 144 -8.76 -0.31 15.15
N GLU A 145 -9.45 -1.10 14.32
CA GLU A 145 -9.15 -2.53 14.17
C GLU A 145 -7.83 -2.81 13.46
N LEU A 146 -7.25 -1.83 12.75
CA LEU A 146 -5.92 -1.98 12.16
C LEU A 146 -4.84 -2.08 13.24
N ASN A 147 -5.02 -1.50 14.43
CA ASN A 147 -4.00 -1.63 15.47
C ASN A 147 -3.84 -3.09 15.92
N GLY A 148 -2.64 -3.63 15.77
CA GLY A 148 -2.33 -5.04 16.06
C GLY A 148 -2.87 -6.03 15.02
N ALA A 149 -3.40 -5.56 13.88
CA ALA A 149 -3.86 -6.43 12.81
C ALA A 149 -2.69 -7.08 12.07
N VAL A 150 -2.81 -8.38 11.81
CA VAL A 150 -1.82 -9.18 11.08
C VAL A 150 -2.48 -9.79 9.85
N TYR A 151 -1.92 -9.47 8.69
CA TYR A 151 -2.33 -9.99 7.39
C TYR A 151 -1.15 -10.71 6.72
N GLY A 152 -1.35 -11.81 6.02
CA GLY A 152 -0.26 -12.39 5.23
C GLY A 152 -0.46 -13.81 4.70
N ARG A 153 0.55 -14.27 3.94
CA ARG A 153 0.52 -15.43 3.02
C ARG A 153 -0.24 -15.18 1.72
N GLY A 154 -0.44 -13.92 1.33
CA GLY A 154 -0.82 -13.61 -0.04
C GLY A 154 0.31 -13.95 -1.01
N VAL A 155 -0.02 -14.22 -2.28
CA VAL A 155 0.96 -14.34 -3.37
C VAL A 155 0.92 -13.04 -4.17
N GLY A 156 2.03 -12.33 -4.21
CA GLY A 156 2.22 -11.19 -5.11
C GLY A 156 3.04 -11.62 -6.31
N VAL A 157 2.50 -11.45 -7.52
CA VAL A 157 3.24 -11.65 -8.77
C VAL A 157 3.71 -10.29 -9.25
N VAL A 158 5.03 -10.17 -9.43
CA VAL A 158 5.66 -8.96 -9.96
C VAL A 158 5.93 -9.18 -11.44
N ALA A 159 5.00 -8.75 -12.30
CA ALA A 159 5.18 -8.77 -13.75
C ALA A 159 5.28 -7.34 -14.29
N GLU A 160 5.98 -7.19 -15.42
CA GLU A 160 6.23 -5.95 -16.19
C GLU A 160 7.46 -5.12 -15.82
N ALA A 161 8.13 -4.62 -16.87
CA ALA A 161 9.50 -4.09 -16.83
C ALA A 161 9.59 -2.55 -16.75
N PHE A 162 8.46 -1.84 -16.75
CA PHE A 162 8.46 -0.36 -16.73
C PHE A 162 7.36 0.22 -15.85
N LEU A 163 6.09 0.01 -16.19
CA LEU A 163 4.94 0.25 -15.30
C LEU A 163 4.36 -1.12 -14.99
N GLY A 164 4.05 -1.41 -13.73
CA GLY A 164 3.43 -2.67 -13.36
C GLY A 164 2.57 -2.55 -12.11
N LEU A 165 1.70 -3.53 -11.92
CA LEU A 165 0.84 -3.66 -10.75
C LEU A 165 1.15 -4.96 -10.02
N GLU A 166 1.41 -4.86 -8.73
CA GLU A 166 1.60 -6.01 -7.84
C GLU A 166 0.43 -6.05 -6.87
N GLY A 167 -0.56 -6.89 -7.14
CA GLY A 167 -1.72 -7.05 -6.26
C GLY A 167 -1.65 -8.36 -5.48
N SER A 168 -2.15 -8.34 -4.24
CA SER A 168 -2.38 -9.56 -3.47
C SER A 168 -3.49 -9.38 -2.44
N TRP A 169 -4.35 -10.38 -2.35
CA TRP A 169 -5.21 -10.55 -1.17
C TRP A 169 -4.35 -11.09 -0.04
N LEU A 170 -4.36 -10.38 1.09
CA LEU A 170 -3.65 -10.76 2.31
C LEU A 170 -4.65 -11.32 3.30
N PRO A 171 -4.64 -12.65 3.55
CA PRO A 171 -5.52 -13.27 4.52
C PRO A 171 -5.32 -12.69 5.91
N ALA A 172 -6.43 -12.37 6.59
CA ALA A 172 -6.39 -11.97 7.98
C ALA A 172 -6.00 -13.15 8.89
N GLN A 173 -5.02 -12.96 9.77
CA GLN A 173 -4.62 -13.99 10.75
C GLN A 173 -5.33 -13.84 12.09
N ASN A 174 -5.69 -12.60 12.46
CA ASN A 174 -6.32 -12.26 13.73
C ASN A 174 -7.47 -11.26 13.57
N ARG A 175 -8.05 -11.19 12.36
CA ARG A 175 -9.20 -10.34 11.99
C ARG A 175 -10.16 -11.13 11.11
N VAL A 176 -11.34 -10.58 10.88
CA VAL A 176 -12.41 -11.24 10.10
C VAL A 176 -12.26 -11.02 8.60
N ASN A 177 -11.81 -9.82 8.19
CA ASN A 177 -11.80 -9.41 6.78
C ASN A 177 -10.38 -9.38 6.23
N ASP A 178 -10.18 -9.97 5.06
CA ASP A 178 -8.92 -9.90 4.31
C ASP A 178 -8.64 -8.49 3.82
N LEU A 179 -7.36 -8.19 3.58
CA LEU A 179 -6.91 -6.88 3.10
C LEU A 179 -6.42 -7.01 1.67
N PHE A 180 -6.89 -6.14 0.77
CA PHE A 180 -6.32 -6.07 -0.57
C PHE A 180 -5.15 -5.09 -0.59
N HIS A 181 -3.96 -5.60 -0.87
CA HIS A 181 -2.76 -4.80 -1.04
C HIS A 181 -2.36 -4.73 -2.51
N VAL A 182 -1.99 -3.55 -2.99
CA VAL A 182 -1.50 -3.37 -4.36
C VAL A 182 -0.41 -2.33 -4.42
N ALA A 183 0.63 -2.58 -5.22
CA ALA A 183 1.66 -1.61 -5.53
C ALA A 183 1.68 -1.28 -7.02
N VAL A 184 1.55 0.01 -7.35
CA VAL A 184 1.93 0.54 -8.67
C VAL A 184 3.44 0.74 -8.65
N LYS A 185 4.16 0.18 -9.61
CA LYS A 185 5.61 0.32 -9.70
C LYS A 185 6.04 1.01 -10.99
N LEU A 186 7.09 1.83 -10.91
CA LEU A 186 7.81 2.36 -12.05
C LEU A 186 9.29 1.95 -11.96
N GLY A 187 9.73 1.04 -12.82
CA GLY A 187 11.10 0.51 -12.82
C GLY A 187 11.17 -0.92 -13.32
N PHE A 188 12.33 -1.56 -13.12
CA PHE A 188 12.61 -2.90 -13.61
C PHE A 188 12.73 -3.88 -12.44
N GLY A 189 12.17 -5.07 -12.63
CA GLY A 189 12.21 -6.10 -11.61
C GLY A 189 11.05 -7.06 -11.71
N GLY A 190 11.26 -8.23 -11.12
CA GLY A 190 10.35 -9.36 -11.15
C GLY A 190 10.62 -10.29 -9.98
N GLY A 191 9.59 -11.06 -9.63
CA GLY A 191 9.68 -11.96 -8.49
C GLY A 191 8.35 -12.48 -8.04
N ILE A 192 8.44 -13.42 -7.11
CA ILE A 192 7.32 -13.94 -6.35
C ILE A 192 7.57 -13.56 -4.89
N VAL A 193 6.65 -12.78 -4.33
CA VAL A 193 6.71 -12.34 -2.95
C VAL A 193 5.52 -12.86 -2.17
N PHE A 194 5.77 -13.13 -0.89
CA PHE A 194 4.78 -13.54 0.09
C PHE A 194 4.68 -12.45 1.17
N PRO A 195 3.96 -11.36 0.89
CA PRO A 195 3.80 -10.26 1.84
C PRO A 195 3.11 -10.72 3.12
N LYS A 196 3.62 -10.20 4.24
CA LYS A 196 2.97 -10.17 5.54
C LYS A 196 3.02 -8.73 6.07
N MET A 197 1.88 -8.23 6.51
CA MET A 197 1.70 -6.91 7.09
C MET A 197 1.29 -7.04 8.55
N GLU A 198 1.96 -6.31 9.42
CA GLU A 198 1.57 -6.16 10.81
C GLU A 198 1.45 -4.68 11.15
N PHE A 199 0.24 -4.23 11.46
CA PHE A 199 -0.06 -2.83 11.72
C PHE A 199 0.01 -2.54 13.22
N LYS A 200 0.62 -1.41 13.58
CA LYS A 200 0.75 -0.91 14.95
C LYS A 200 0.47 0.59 14.94
N LEU A 201 -0.31 1.06 15.91
CA LEU A 201 -0.38 2.50 16.16
C LEU A 201 0.98 3.00 16.65
N ARG A 202 1.46 4.07 16.03
CA ARG A 202 2.62 4.81 16.50
C ARG A 202 2.20 5.56 17.77
N ASN A 203 3.04 5.47 18.80
CA ASN A 203 2.89 6.35 19.95
C ASN A 203 3.33 7.76 19.52
N ILE A 204 2.36 8.64 19.27
CA ILE A 204 2.62 10.04 18.94
C ILE A 204 2.67 10.78 20.27
N GLN A 205 3.88 11.17 20.68
CA GLN A 205 4.12 12.04 21.84
C GLN A 205 3.94 13.51 21.46
#